data_AF-J1I956-F1
#
_entry.id   AF-J1I956-F1
#
_cell.length_a   1.000
_cell.length_b   1.000
_cell.length_c   1.000
_cell.angle_alpha   90.00
_cell.angle_beta   90.00
_cell.angle_gamma   90.00
#
_symmetry.space_group_name_H-M   'P 1'
#
loop_
_entity.id
_entity.type
_entity.pdbx_description
1 polymer ?
#
loop_
_entity_poly.entity_id
_entity_poly.type
_entity_poly.pdbx_seq_one_letter_code
_entity_poly.pdbx_strand_id
1 'polypeptide(L)'
;MWKKYLFWPAFMALPFHLMAQAPEGSGPNLVPNPGFEKLRAKPPKGDLDGFKTFRYSISDWSSPSLSTPDLKIVFPQTLKSAKRNNEIIDEPHSGYKMAAILTHNPKSERSSVYREYVQAKLTQTLRKGTEYYFEFWVCRAVRSKYVSNNIGLALSPTRLTKGKTWDPLTEIKPDFNVEEVINKDKREWVKYSGTFVSPNRSNWIILGNFFDNEKTEMIEGSADPAGDFENAYYLIDDIILCELNFKEEPPALPPPPPPKVGDVVKLDRIFFVTAKWGLLPESNQQLQEVIDLLNEYPSMEIAIHGHTDSRGDNSYNQRLSENRAKSVYNYLVQKGSLAPNRLSYKGFGESNPVADNNTAEGRQINRRVEFTVTKVDAENLEVEYETEVNPYTDED
;
A
#
# COMPACT_ATOMS: atom_id res chain seq x y z
N MET A 1 59.12 29.66 -23.90
CA MET A 1 58.47 30.31 -22.73
C MET A 1 57.10 30.79 -23.21
N TRP A 2 56.06 29.95 -23.08
CA TRP A 2 55.06 29.93 -22.00
C TRP A 2 54.13 31.17 -22.04
N LYS A 3 52.80 31.09 -22.04
CA LYS A 3 51.79 30.02 -22.13
C LYS A 3 50.48 30.74 -22.53
N LYS A 4 49.69 30.14 -23.44
CA LYS A 4 48.30 30.52 -23.68
C LYS A 4 47.48 30.09 -22.46
N TYR A 5 46.70 30.98 -21.85
CA TYR A 5 45.67 30.60 -20.89
C TYR A 5 44.32 30.61 -21.60
N LEU A 6 43.85 29.40 -21.87
CA LEU A 6 42.48 29.07 -22.25
C LEU A 6 41.61 29.35 -21.01
N PHE A 7 40.68 30.29 -21.10
CA PHE A 7 39.61 30.44 -20.12
C PHE A 7 38.58 29.33 -20.39
N TRP A 8 38.51 28.36 -19.49
CA TRP A 8 37.43 27.39 -19.43
C TRP A 8 36.23 28.09 -18.77
N PRO A 9 35.02 28.12 -19.36
CA PRO A 9 33.86 28.56 -18.63
C PRO A 9 33.60 27.55 -17.51
N ALA A 10 33.58 28.02 -16.27
CA ALA A 10 33.10 27.26 -15.14
C ALA A 10 31.67 26.80 -15.45
N PHE A 11 31.49 25.50 -15.68
CA PHE A 11 30.17 24.90 -15.59
C PHE A 11 29.69 25.17 -14.16
N MET A 12 28.69 26.04 -14.03
CA MET A 12 27.87 26.07 -12.82
C MET A 12 27.27 24.68 -12.69
N ALA A 13 27.85 23.87 -11.80
CA ALA A 13 27.18 22.69 -11.32
C ALA A 13 25.86 23.16 -10.69
N LEU A 14 24.75 22.82 -11.35
CA LEU A 14 23.45 22.83 -10.70
C LEU A 14 23.60 21.99 -9.42
N PRO A 15 23.10 22.44 -8.26
CA PRO A 15 23.10 21.60 -7.09
C PRO A 15 22.19 20.42 -7.42
N PHE A 16 22.80 19.27 -7.73
CA PHE A 16 22.15 17.98 -7.66
C PHE A 16 21.68 17.87 -6.21
N HIS A 17 20.40 18.19 -5.97
CA HIS A 17 19.76 17.90 -4.70
C HIS A 17 19.75 16.37 -4.64
N LEU A 18 20.55 15.81 -3.74
CA LEU A 18 20.41 14.40 -3.41
C LEU A 18 18.98 14.23 -2.91
N MET A 19 18.14 13.59 -3.71
CA MET A 19 16.95 12.94 -3.18
C MET A 19 17.40 12.06 -2.01
N ALA A 20 16.64 12.04 -0.93
CA ALA A 20 16.93 11.20 0.21
C ALA A 20 17.24 9.76 -0.29
N GLN A 21 18.46 9.30 -0.05
CA GLN A 21 18.89 7.98 -0.48
C GLN A 21 18.63 7.00 0.65
N ALA A 22 17.86 5.97 0.36
CA ALA A 22 17.62 4.88 1.29
C ALA A 22 18.97 4.23 1.69
N PRO A 23 19.09 3.64 2.89
CA PRO A 23 20.30 2.97 3.32
C PRO A 23 20.79 1.95 2.29
N GLU A 24 22.10 1.78 2.15
CA GLU A 24 22.66 0.80 1.23
C GLU A 24 22.17 -0.63 1.58
N GLY A 25 21.71 -1.38 0.57
CA GLY A 25 21.13 -2.72 0.76
C GLY A 25 19.67 -2.74 1.24
N SER A 26 19.00 -1.59 1.27
CA SER A 26 17.55 -1.50 1.50
C SER A 26 16.75 -1.74 0.21
N GLY A 27 15.48 -2.12 0.39
CA GLY A 27 14.52 -2.26 -0.70
C GLY A 27 14.07 -0.91 -1.26
N PRO A 28 13.18 -0.91 -2.27
CA PRO A 28 12.62 0.34 -2.80
C PRO A 28 11.85 1.11 -1.72
N ASN A 29 11.75 2.43 -1.89
CA ASN A 29 10.87 3.23 -1.04
C ASN A 29 9.41 2.79 -1.24
N LEU A 30 8.78 2.38 -0.15
CA LEU A 30 7.42 1.87 -0.09
C LEU A 30 6.39 3.00 0.00
N VAL A 31 6.82 4.23 0.27
CA VAL A 31 5.96 5.42 0.27
C VAL A 31 5.81 5.93 -1.18
N PRO A 32 4.59 5.89 -1.76
CA PRO A 32 4.38 6.50 -3.06
C PRO A 32 4.45 8.02 -2.96
N ASN A 33 4.96 8.66 -4.02
CA ASN A 33 5.00 10.12 -4.13
C ASN A 33 5.58 10.81 -2.88
N PRO A 34 6.80 10.45 -2.47
CA PRO A 34 7.35 10.80 -1.15
C PRO A 34 7.61 12.29 -0.95
N GLY A 35 7.79 13.06 -2.03
CA GLY A 35 7.92 14.53 -2.01
C GLY A 35 6.67 15.26 -2.50
N PHE A 36 5.50 14.59 -2.52
CA PHE A 36 4.21 15.20 -2.90
C PHE A 36 4.15 15.78 -4.33
N GLU A 37 5.07 15.39 -5.21
CA GLU A 37 5.23 15.95 -6.56
C GLU A 37 4.17 15.50 -7.57
N LYS A 38 3.61 14.30 -7.43
CA LYS A 38 2.59 13.76 -8.34
C LYS A 38 1.19 14.27 -7.97
N LEU A 39 0.48 14.80 -8.97
CA LEU A 39 -0.86 15.36 -8.83
C LEU A 39 -1.86 14.58 -9.69
N ARG A 40 -3.14 14.52 -9.27
CA ARG A 40 -4.23 13.89 -10.03
C ARG A 40 -4.66 14.70 -11.25
N ALA A 41 -4.45 16.01 -11.20
CA ALA A 41 -4.80 16.94 -12.26
C ALA A 41 -3.86 18.14 -12.22
N LYS A 42 -3.88 18.94 -13.29
CA LYS A 42 -3.10 20.19 -13.35
C LYS A 42 -3.50 21.09 -12.16
N PRO A 43 -2.56 21.49 -11.29
CA PRO A 43 -2.88 22.30 -10.13
C PRO A 43 -3.36 23.68 -10.60
N PRO A 44 -4.34 24.29 -9.91
CA PRO A 44 -4.57 25.73 -9.99
C PRO A 44 -3.26 26.50 -9.78
N LYS A 45 -3.14 27.73 -10.32
CA LYS A 45 -1.94 28.55 -10.08
C LYS A 45 -1.86 28.95 -8.60
N GLY A 46 -0.79 28.56 -7.91
CA GLY A 46 -0.44 29.02 -6.55
C GLY A 46 -0.54 27.93 -5.48
N ASP A 47 -0.45 28.35 -4.22
CA ASP A 47 -0.68 27.51 -3.05
C ASP A 47 -2.12 27.03 -2.99
N LEU A 48 -2.25 25.76 -2.62
CA LEU A 48 -3.51 25.04 -2.62
C LEU A 48 -4.00 24.91 -1.18
N ASP A 49 -4.54 26.01 -0.64
CA ASP A 49 -5.07 26.06 0.73
C ASP A 49 -6.54 25.59 0.81
N GLY A 50 -6.85 24.79 1.84
CA GLY A 50 -8.23 24.48 2.25
C GLY A 50 -8.83 23.12 1.82
N PHE A 51 -10.03 22.82 2.34
CA PHE A 51 -10.67 21.49 2.28
C PHE A 51 -10.75 20.81 0.91
N LYS A 52 -10.85 21.58 -0.17
CA LYS A 52 -11.07 21.07 -1.52
C LYS A 52 -9.79 20.92 -2.35
N THR A 53 -8.63 21.29 -1.84
CA THR A 53 -7.43 21.35 -2.67
C THR A 53 -6.53 20.13 -2.45
N PHE A 54 -6.03 19.89 -1.24
CA PHE A 54 -5.19 18.72 -0.96
C PHE A 54 -5.89 17.41 -1.31
N ARG A 55 -7.15 17.23 -0.87
CA ARG A 55 -7.92 15.99 -1.06
C ARG A 55 -8.13 15.62 -2.54
N TYR A 56 -8.18 16.61 -3.43
CA TYR A 56 -8.50 16.41 -4.85
C TYR A 56 -7.28 16.54 -5.76
N SER A 57 -6.26 17.29 -5.35
CA SER A 57 -5.10 17.58 -6.20
C SER A 57 -3.99 16.54 -6.10
N ILE A 58 -3.77 15.91 -4.95
CA ILE A 58 -2.67 14.95 -4.80
C ILE A 58 -3.09 13.51 -5.11
N SER A 59 -2.25 12.75 -5.81
CA SER A 59 -2.57 11.38 -6.26
C SER A 59 -2.61 10.36 -5.14
N ASP A 60 -1.50 10.23 -4.41
CA ASP A 60 -1.23 9.08 -3.56
C ASP A 60 -1.49 9.33 -2.07
N TRP A 61 -1.76 10.59 -1.71
CA TRP A 61 -2.00 11.03 -0.35
C TRP A 61 -3.47 11.37 -0.08
N SER A 62 -3.89 11.23 1.16
CA SER A 62 -5.21 11.67 1.65
C SER A 62 -5.15 12.02 3.13
N SER A 63 -6.19 12.66 3.66
CA SER A 63 -6.37 12.80 5.12
C SER A 63 -7.24 11.64 5.66
N PRO A 64 -6.91 11.07 6.83
CA PRO A 64 -7.74 10.09 7.52
C PRO A 64 -9.00 10.68 8.16
N SER A 65 -9.09 12.00 8.34
CA SER A 65 -10.28 12.69 8.84
C SER A 65 -10.80 13.70 7.83
N LEU A 66 -11.73 14.57 8.25
CA LEU A 66 -12.18 15.71 7.45
C LEU A 66 -11.21 16.91 7.54
N SER A 67 -10.07 16.76 8.24
CA SER A 67 -9.01 17.76 8.31
C SER A 67 -8.43 18.11 6.93
N THR A 68 -7.80 19.27 6.84
CA THR A 68 -7.41 19.88 5.57
C THR A 68 -5.91 20.18 5.53
N PRO A 69 -5.02 19.16 5.55
CA PRO A 69 -3.62 19.39 5.23
C PRO A 69 -3.51 20.23 3.95
N ASP A 70 -2.54 21.12 3.88
CA ASP A 70 -2.32 21.93 2.69
C ASP A 70 -1.24 21.31 1.80
N LEU A 71 -1.33 21.60 0.50
CA LEU A 71 -0.27 21.31 -0.46
C LEU A 71 0.36 22.64 -0.86
N LYS A 72 1.60 22.87 -0.44
CA LYS A 72 2.37 24.08 -0.81
C LYS A 72 3.08 23.84 -2.13
N ILE A 73 3.04 24.83 -3.03
CA ILE A 73 3.66 24.74 -4.36
C ILE A 73 4.52 25.98 -4.62
N VAL A 74 5.83 25.79 -4.61
CA VAL A 74 6.82 26.87 -4.67
C VAL A 74 7.69 26.70 -5.89
N PHE A 75 7.25 27.26 -7.02
CA PHE A 75 7.99 27.14 -8.27
C PHE A 75 9.42 27.71 -8.15
N PRO A 76 10.40 27.14 -8.88
CA PRO A 76 11.80 27.61 -8.83
C PRO A 76 11.98 29.11 -9.11
N GLN A 77 11.11 29.69 -9.93
CA GLN A 77 11.11 31.13 -10.24
C GLN A 77 10.57 31.98 -9.09
N THR A 78 9.60 31.49 -8.32
CA THR A 78 9.16 32.10 -7.06
C THR A 78 10.32 32.12 -6.07
N LEU A 79 11.01 30.99 -5.90
CA LEU A 79 12.17 30.86 -5.01
C LEU A 79 13.29 31.84 -5.37
N LYS A 80 13.61 31.96 -6.66
CA LYS A 80 14.60 32.94 -7.16
C LYS A 80 14.16 34.38 -6.88
N SER A 81 12.87 34.70 -7.05
CA SER A 81 12.35 36.04 -6.77
C SER A 81 12.43 36.37 -5.29
N ALA A 82 12.00 35.46 -4.42
CA ALA A 82 12.04 35.65 -2.97
C ALA A 82 13.48 35.88 -2.46
N LYS A 83 14.44 35.09 -2.95
CA LYS A 83 15.87 35.26 -2.63
C LYS A 83 16.41 36.61 -3.06
N ARG A 84 16.03 37.10 -4.25
CA ARG A 84 16.43 38.44 -4.74
C ARG A 84 15.82 39.56 -3.89
N ASN A 85 14.60 39.37 -3.41
CA ASN A 85 13.85 40.37 -2.66
C ASN A 85 14.07 40.27 -1.13
N ASN A 86 14.86 39.29 -0.67
CA ASN A 86 15.03 38.97 0.75
C ASN A 86 13.70 38.67 1.47
N GLU A 87 12.77 38.03 0.76
CA GLU A 87 11.48 37.58 1.27
C GLU A 87 11.63 36.20 1.95
N ILE A 88 11.02 36.05 3.13
CA ILE A 88 10.99 34.78 3.86
C ILE A 88 9.77 34.00 3.38
N ILE A 89 9.99 32.84 2.76
CA ILE A 89 8.93 31.96 2.25
C ILE A 89 9.11 30.52 2.73
N ASP A 90 8.06 29.73 2.58
CA ASP A 90 8.17 28.28 2.71
C ASP A 90 9.00 27.74 1.54
N GLU A 91 10.17 27.15 1.83
CA GLU A 91 11.03 26.52 0.82
C GLU A 91 10.86 24.99 0.97
N PRO A 92 10.49 24.25 -0.09
CA PRO A 92 10.40 22.80 -0.03
C PRO A 92 11.77 22.19 0.20
N HIS A 93 11.83 21.01 0.82
CA HIS A 93 13.11 20.35 1.11
C HIS A 93 13.72 19.84 -0.19
N SER A 94 12.92 19.20 -1.03
CA SER A 94 13.28 18.86 -2.40
C SER A 94 12.16 19.21 -3.38
N GLY A 95 12.45 19.13 -4.68
CA GLY A 95 11.45 19.42 -5.71
C GLY A 95 10.90 20.85 -5.62
N TYR A 96 9.57 20.98 -5.67
CA TYR A 96 8.87 22.26 -5.58
C TYR A 96 7.50 22.15 -4.89
N LYS A 97 7.18 21.01 -4.29
CA LYS A 97 5.94 20.79 -3.52
C LYS A 97 6.25 20.16 -2.17
N MET A 98 5.36 20.37 -1.21
CA MET A 98 5.42 19.75 0.12
C MET A 98 4.04 19.76 0.77
N ALA A 99 3.82 18.89 1.75
CA ALA A 99 2.62 18.94 2.58
C ALA A 99 2.82 19.93 3.73
N ALA A 100 1.74 20.54 4.19
CA ALA A 100 1.73 21.27 5.45
C ALA A 100 0.58 20.77 6.32
N ILE A 101 0.87 20.59 7.61
CA ILE A 101 -0.08 20.07 8.61
C ILE A 101 -0.07 20.94 9.87
N LEU A 102 -1.26 21.19 10.40
CA LEU A 102 -1.47 21.74 11.73
C LEU A 102 -1.37 20.62 12.77
N THR A 103 -0.41 20.75 13.68
CA THR A 103 -0.12 19.74 14.70
C THR A 103 -0.69 20.11 16.05
N HIS A 104 -0.91 21.41 16.33
CA HIS A 104 -1.54 21.89 17.55
C HIS A 104 -2.22 23.25 17.34
N ASN A 105 -3.37 23.46 17.99
CA ASN A 105 -4.12 24.72 17.97
C ASN A 105 -4.35 25.25 19.40
N PRO A 106 -3.97 26.50 19.73
CA PRO A 106 -4.44 27.17 20.93
C PRO A 106 -5.94 27.43 20.83
N LYS A 107 -6.74 26.56 21.48
CA LYS A 107 -8.19 26.69 21.74
C LYS A 107 -8.89 27.81 20.95
N SER A 108 -9.41 27.49 19.77
CA SER A 108 -10.25 28.39 18.98
C SER A 108 -11.75 28.23 19.28
N GLU A 109 -12.59 29.17 18.83
CA GLU A 109 -14.06 29.05 18.87
C GLU A 109 -14.60 27.85 18.06
N ARG A 110 -13.82 27.32 17.11
CA ARG A 110 -14.24 26.26 16.18
C ARG A 110 -13.84 24.85 16.62
N SER A 111 -12.67 24.71 17.22
CA SER A 111 -12.18 23.44 17.79
C SER A 111 -10.94 23.71 18.65
N SER A 112 -10.89 23.09 19.82
CA SER A 112 -9.72 23.08 20.69
C SER A 112 -8.82 21.87 20.47
N VAL A 113 -9.13 21.01 19.51
CA VAL A 113 -8.42 19.73 19.29
C VAL A 113 -8.07 19.49 17.82
N TYR A 114 -8.22 20.51 16.97
CA TYR A 114 -7.99 20.39 15.53
C TYR A 114 -6.55 19.96 15.23
N ARG A 115 -6.40 18.90 14.43
CA ARG A 115 -5.11 18.41 13.92
C ARG A 115 -5.26 17.85 12.51
N GLU A 116 -4.18 17.96 11.76
CA GLU A 116 -4.06 17.46 10.41
C GLU A 116 -3.12 16.26 10.33
N TYR A 117 -3.44 15.37 9.40
CA TYR A 117 -2.69 14.15 9.16
C TYR A 117 -2.65 13.90 7.66
N VAL A 118 -1.54 13.36 7.20
CA VAL A 118 -1.42 12.83 5.83
C VAL A 118 -1.25 11.33 5.91
N GLN A 119 -1.94 10.59 5.04
CA GLN A 119 -1.82 9.14 4.92
C GLN A 119 -1.69 8.71 3.46
N ALA A 120 -0.90 7.67 3.22
CA ALA A 120 -0.70 7.05 1.92
C ALA A 120 -0.81 5.53 2.02
N LYS A 121 -1.28 4.90 0.92
CA LYS A 121 -1.22 3.45 0.76
C LYS A 121 0.20 3.08 0.33
N LEU A 122 0.83 2.16 1.03
CA LEU A 122 2.16 1.68 0.67
C LEU A 122 2.12 0.92 -0.65
N THR A 123 3.21 1.00 -1.43
CA THR A 123 3.34 0.28 -2.71
C THR A 123 3.41 -1.24 -2.52
N GLN A 124 3.83 -1.68 -1.34
CA GLN A 124 3.84 -3.08 -0.92
C GLN A 124 3.40 -3.19 0.55
N THR A 125 2.76 -4.31 0.90
CA THR A 125 2.40 -4.62 2.30
C THR A 125 3.66 -4.89 3.12
N LEU A 126 3.80 -4.22 4.27
CA LEU A 126 4.87 -4.53 5.21
C LEU A 126 4.72 -5.96 5.74
N ARG A 127 5.84 -6.66 5.89
CA ARG A 127 5.89 -8.01 6.43
C ARG A 127 6.06 -7.96 7.94
N LYS A 128 5.23 -8.74 8.64
CA LYS A 128 5.32 -8.90 10.08
C LYS A 128 6.68 -9.51 10.45
N GLY A 129 7.35 -8.94 11.44
CA GLY A 129 8.66 -9.39 11.91
C GLY A 129 9.83 -8.97 11.03
N THR A 130 9.59 -8.16 10.00
CA THR A 130 10.63 -7.60 9.13
C THR A 130 11.05 -6.22 9.63
N GLU A 131 12.34 -5.93 9.55
CA GLU A 131 12.92 -4.65 9.93
C GLU A 131 12.81 -3.64 8.79
N TYR A 132 12.38 -2.42 9.12
CA TYR A 132 12.20 -1.32 8.17
C TYR A 132 12.96 -0.10 8.67
N TYR A 133 13.49 0.66 7.72
CA TYR A 133 14.00 2.00 7.92
C TYR A 133 12.93 3.01 7.51
N PHE A 134 12.77 4.07 8.29
CA PHE A 134 11.96 5.22 7.92
C PHE A 134 12.77 6.51 8.03
N GLU A 135 12.39 7.50 7.22
CA GLU A 135 12.87 8.87 7.30
C GLU A 135 11.77 9.83 6.86
N PHE A 136 11.73 11.02 7.44
CA PHE A 136 10.97 12.15 6.90
C PHE A 136 11.62 13.47 7.31
N TRP A 137 11.38 14.50 6.51
CA TRP A 137 11.85 15.85 6.78
C TRP A 137 10.70 16.71 7.26
N VAL A 138 10.97 17.56 8.26
CA VAL A 138 9.99 18.45 8.86
C VAL A 138 10.58 19.84 9.09
N CYS A 139 9.78 20.88 8.87
CA CYS A 139 10.19 22.27 9.09
C CYS A 139 8.99 23.09 9.56
N ARG A 140 9.18 24.00 10.52
CA ARG A 140 8.15 24.99 10.88
C ARG A 140 7.77 25.82 9.65
N ALA A 141 6.47 25.98 9.38
CA ALA A 141 6.01 26.87 8.31
C ALA A 141 6.22 28.35 8.68
N VAL A 142 6.47 29.22 7.69
CA VAL A 142 6.76 30.65 7.86
C VAL A 142 5.70 31.35 8.70
N ARG A 143 4.42 31.06 8.43
CA ARG A 143 3.29 31.68 9.12
C ARG A 143 3.07 31.18 10.55
N SER A 144 3.69 30.06 10.92
CA SER A 144 3.50 29.43 12.23
C SER A 144 4.13 30.27 13.34
N LYS A 145 3.29 30.80 14.24
CA LYS A 145 3.74 31.49 15.46
C LYS A 145 4.26 30.52 16.51
N TYR A 146 3.59 29.36 16.63
CA TYR A 146 3.94 28.34 17.62
C TYR A 146 4.69 27.16 16.98
N VAL A 147 5.38 26.40 17.83
CA VAL A 147 6.00 25.11 17.55
C VAL A 147 5.50 24.09 18.57
N SER A 148 5.47 22.82 18.20
CA SER A 148 5.06 21.73 19.07
C SER A 148 6.00 20.54 18.99
N ASN A 149 5.90 19.65 19.98
CA ASN A 149 6.42 18.31 19.87
C ASN A 149 5.39 17.35 19.25
N ASN A 150 5.69 16.05 19.31
CA ASN A 150 4.81 14.92 19.01
C ASN A 150 4.36 14.82 17.55
N ILE A 151 5.24 15.17 16.60
CA ILE A 151 5.06 14.75 15.21
C ILE A 151 5.61 13.33 15.09
N GLY A 152 4.79 12.43 14.58
CA GLY A 152 5.11 11.02 14.52
C GLY A 152 4.57 10.34 13.28
N LEU A 153 4.84 9.04 13.23
CA LEU A 153 4.45 8.13 12.18
C LEU A 153 3.74 6.92 12.78
N ALA A 154 2.64 6.51 12.16
CA ALA A 154 1.90 5.31 12.49
C ALA A 154 1.65 4.47 11.23
N LEU A 155 1.64 3.15 11.41
CA LEU A 155 1.41 2.16 10.38
C LEU A 155 0.09 1.44 10.65
N SER A 156 -0.66 1.18 9.58
CA SER A 156 -1.96 0.54 9.70
C SER A 156 -2.17 -0.56 8.65
N PRO A 157 -2.76 -1.71 9.04
CA PRO A 157 -3.22 -2.72 8.08
C PRO A 157 -4.30 -2.20 7.13
N THR A 158 -5.10 -1.24 7.56
CA THR A 158 -6.25 -0.70 6.83
C THR A 158 -6.19 0.81 6.74
N ARG A 159 -6.92 1.37 5.76
CA ARG A 159 -7.05 2.81 5.62
C ARG A 159 -7.78 3.39 6.84
N LEU A 160 -7.24 4.42 7.47
CA LEU A 160 -7.95 5.11 8.55
C LEU A 160 -9.00 6.05 7.95
N THR A 161 -10.21 6.02 8.50
CA THR A 161 -11.32 6.90 8.13
C THR A 161 -12.11 7.32 9.37
N LYS A 162 -11.99 8.58 9.79
CA LYS A 162 -12.86 9.20 10.80
C LYS A 162 -14.03 9.91 10.11
N GLY A 163 -15.24 9.48 10.43
CA GLY A 163 -16.44 9.83 9.68
C GLY A 163 -17.01 11.24 9.92
N LYS A 164 -16.81 11.88 11.08
CA LYS A 164 -17.58 13.10 11.43
C LYS A 164 -16.85 14.20 12.21
N THR A 165 -15.60 14.03 12.60
CA THR A 165 -14.97 15.00 13.49
C THR A 165 -13.56 15.39 13.07
N TRP A 166 -13.25 16.65 13.36
CA TRP A 166 -11.95 17.29 13.36
C TRP A 166 -11.05 16.81 14.51
N ASP A 167 -11.36 15.63 15.06
CA ASP A 167 -10.76 15.11 16.27
C ASP A 167 -9.39 14.50 15.96
N PRO A 168 -8.46 14.59 16.91
CA PRO A 168 -7.17 13.96 16.79
C PRO A 168 -7.31 12.42 16.81
N LEU A 169 -6.32 11.73 16.23
CA LEU A 169 -6.22 10.28 16.22
C LEU A 169 -5.58 9.74 17.51
N THR A 170 -6.08 10.18 18.68
CA THR A 170 -5.48 9.87 19.99
C THR A 170 -5.62 8.41 20.41
N GLU A 171 -6.48 7.64 19.75
CA GLU A 171 -6.58 6.20 19.92
C GLU A 171 -5.45 5.41 19.23
N ILE A 172 -4.71 6.06 18.32
CA ILE A 172 -3.63 5.42 17.56
C ILE A 172 -2.32 5.64 18.29
N LYS A 173 -1.65 4.53 18.64
CA LYS A 173 -0.27 4.58 19.14
C LYS A 173 0.68 4.73 17.95
N PRO A 174 1.51 5.79 17.88
CA PRO A 174 2.50 5.91 16.82
C PRO A 174 3.60 4.84 16.95
N ASP A 175 4.12 4.38 15.81
CA ASP A 175 5.29 3.51 15.73
C ASP A 175 6.59 4.31 15.93
N PHE A 176 6.56 5.61 15.62
CA PHE A 176 7.63 6.56 15.92
C PHE A 176 7.05 7.92 16.32
N ASN A 177 7.65 8.58 17.31
CA ASN A 177 7.24 9.90 17.77
C ASN A 177 8.44 10.77 18.14
N VAL A 178 8.40 12.03 17.74
CA VAL A 178 9.38 13.05 18.16
C VAL A 178 8.89 13.70 19.45
N GLU A 179 9.53 13.40 20.58
CA GLU A 179 9.09 13.88 21.90
C GLU A 179 9.52 15.32 22.19
N GLU A 180 10.57 15.81 21.53
CA GLU A 180 11.06 17.17 21.67
C GLU A 180 10.30 18.17 20.78
N VAL A 181 10.32 19.44 21.18
CA VAL A 181 9.75 20.53 20.38
C VAL A 181 10.64 20.83 19.17
N ILE A 182 10.08 20.73 17.99
CA ILE A 182 10.79 20.86 16.71
C ILE A 182 10.90 22.33 16.31
N ASN A 183 12.07 22.77 15.84
CA ASN A 183 12.34 24.15 15.40
C ASN A 183 12.11 25.24 16.47
N LYS A 184 12.37 24.92 17.74
CA LYS A 184 12.28 25.88 18.86
C LYS A 184 13.14 27.13 18.63
N ASP A 185 14.43 26.93 18.37
CA ASP A 185 15.39 28.04 18.31
C ASP A 185 15.60 28.60 16.90
N LYS A 186 15.34 27.77 15.87
CA LYS A 186 15.57 28.12 14.47
C LYS A 186 14.63 27.37 13.53
N ARG A 187 14.16 28.07 12.50
CA ARG A 187 13.43 27.49 11.37
C ARG A 187 14.41 26.87 10.36
N GLU A 188 14.44 25.55 10.31
CA GLU A 188 15.24 24.78 9.36
C GLU A 188 14.62 23.39 9.13
N TRP A 189 14.91 22.77 8.00
CA TRP A 189 14.54 21.39 7.76
C TRP A 189 15.31 20.48 8.72
N VAL A 190 14.58 19.73 9.53
CA VAL A 190 15.10 18.73 10.45
C VAL A 190 14.71 17.35 9.94
N LYS A 191 15.66 16.43 9.96
CA LYS A 191 15.47 15.05 9.54
C LYS A 191 15.20 14.15 10.74
N TYR A 192 14.16 13.35 10.66
CA TYR A 192 13.90 12.29 11.62
C TYR A 192 13.95 10.94 10.92
N SER A 193 14.74 10.02 11.46
CA SER A 193 14.88 8.67 10.93
C SER A 193 15.16 7.65 12.02
N GLY A 194 14.95 6.39 11.67
CA GLY A 194 15.19 5.27 12.57
C GLY A 194 14.84 3.94 11.93
N THR A 195 14.90 2.88 12.74
CA THR A 195 14.47 1.55 12.33
C THR A 195 13.42 1.02 13.29
N PHE A 196 12.56 0.14 12.80
CA PHE A 196 11.63 -0.62 13.62
C PHE A 196 11.36 -1.99 13.01
N VAL A 197 10.97 -2.94 13.84
CA VAL A 197 10.47 -4.25 13.39
C VAL A 197 8.96 -4.17 13.29
N SER A 198 8.40 -4.38 12.10
CA SER A 198 6.95 -4.26 11.90
C SER A 198 6.21 -5.32 12.73
N PRO A 199 5.39 -4.95 13.72
CA PRO A 199 4.70 -5.92 14.57
C PRO A 199 3.55 -6.63 13.84
N ASN A 200 3.06 -6.04 12.76
CA ASN A 200 1.90 -6.48 11.98
C ASN A 200 2.17 -6.39 10.48
N ARG A 201 1.22 -6.91 9.68
CA ARG A 201 1.17 -6.59 8.25
C ARG A 201 0.46 -5.23 8.09
N SER A 202 1.15 -4.26 7.50
CA SER A 202 0.64 -2.89 7.35
C SER A 202 0.63 -2.48 5.88
N ASN A 203 -0.42 -1.77 5.47
CA ASN A 203 -0.63 -1.31 4.10
C ASN A 203 -0.63 0.22 3.99
N TRP A 204 -0.63 0.92 5.12
CA TRP A 204 -0.80 2.36 5.18
C TRP A 204 0.21 2.98 6.13
N ILE A 205 0.67 4.17 5.77
CA ILE A 205 1.50 5.07 6.57
C ILE A 205 0.68 6.33 6.86
N ILE A 206 0.77 6.83 8.09
CA ILE A 206 0.10 8.03 8.56
C ILE A 206 1.13 8.90 9.28
N LEU A 207 1.22 10.18 8.93
CA LEU A 207 2.03 11.17 9.62
C LEU A 207 1.15 12.26 10.23
N GLY A 208 1.51 12.72 11.43
CA GLY A 208 0.84 13.80 12.13
C GLY A 208 1.11 13.75 13.63
N ASN A 209 0.23 14.34 14.44
CA ASN A 209 0.36 14.33 15.90
C ASN A 209 -0.74 13.49 16.54
N PHE A 210 -0.38 12.37 17.16
CA PHE A 210 -1.30 11.38 17.72
C PHE A 210 -1.66 11.62 19.19
N PHE A 211 -1.33 12.78 19.73
CA PHE A 211 -1.54 13.13 21.13
C PHE A 211 -2.60 14.23 21.26
N ASP A 212 -3.26 14.29 22.42
CA ASP A 212 -4.15 15.39 22.76
C ASP A 212 -3.35 16.65 23.14
N ASN A 213 -4.04 17.77 23.36
CA ASN A 213 -3.38 19.03 23.70
C ASN A 213 -2.73 19.00 25.09
N GLU A 214 -3.23 18.18 26.01
CA GLU A 214 -2.63 18.05 27.35
C GLU A 214 -1.26 17.39 27.29
N LYS A 215 -1.06 16.48 26.34
CA LYS A 215 0.20 15.77 26.11
C LYS A 215 1.08 16.38 25.03
N THR A 216 0.61 17.44 24.36
CA THR A 216 1.40 18.14 23.33
C THR A 216 1.92 19.44 23.91
N GLU A 217 3.24 19.54 24.03
CA GLU A 217 3.89 20.81 24.37
C GLU A 217 3.79 21.75 23.16
N MET A 218 3.37 22.99 23.40
CA MET A 218 3.37 24.05 22.41
C MET A 218 3.96 25.32 23.01
N ILE A 219 4.98 25.87 22.35
CA ILE A 219 5.67 27.09 22.77
C ILE A 219 5.80 28.04 21.58
N GLU A 220 5.99 29.33 21.86
CA GLU A 220 6.29 30.30 20.82
C GLU A 220 7.65 29.97 20.20
N GLY A 221 7.70 29.91 18.87
CA GLY A 221 8.95 29.60 18.17
C GLY A 221 9.92 30.79 18.15
N SER A 222 11.07 30.61 17.52
CA SER A 222 12.02 31.70 17.24
C SER A 222 11.34 32.96 16.67
N ALA A 223 11.88 34.13 17.01
CA ALA A 223 11.35 35.48 16.71
C ALA A 223 11.34 35.89 15.22
N ASP A 224 11.26 34.93 14.30
CA ASP A 224 11.12 35.19 12.87
C ASP A 224 9.86 36.03 12.61
N PRO A 225 9.94 37.14 11.84
CA PRO A 225 8.91 38.19 11.78
C PRO A 225 7.61 37.80 11.04
N ALA A 226 7.38 36.51 10.78
CA ALA A 226 6.31 36.04 9.90
C ALA A 226 5.18 35.26 10.59
N GLY A 227 5.20 35.09 11.92
CA GLY A 227 4.20 34.33 12.66
C GLY A 227 2.86 35.06 12.86
N ASP A 228 2.00 35.12 11.84
CA ASP A 228 0.62 35.63 11.96
C ASP A 228 -0.42 34.54 12.27
N PHE A 229 -0.02 33.27 12.13
CA PHE A 229 -0.89 32.12 12.36
C PHE A 229 -0.65 31.54 13.76
N GLU A 230 -1.60 31.75 14.65
CA GLU A 230 -1.57 31.26 16.04
C GLU A 230 -1.79 29.75 16.13
N ASN A 231 -1.01 28.94 15.42
CA ASN A 231 -1.03 27.48 15.51
C ASN A 231 0.41 26.95 15.43
N ALA A 232 0.60 25.69 15.82
CA ALA A 232 1.77 24.93 15.44
C ALA A 232 1.51 24.28 14.07
N TYR A 233 2.23 24.75 13.05
CA TYR A 233 2.00 24.43 11.65
C TYR A 233 3.34 24.09 10.98
N TYR A 234 3.40 22.88 10.43
CA TYR A 234 4.63 22.24 9.98
C TYR A 234 4.54 21.78 8.54
N LEU A 235 5.63 21.97 7.82
CA LEU A 235 5.89 21.42 6.50
C LEU A 235 6.46 20.02 6.65
N ILE A 236 6.06 19.09 5.79
CA ILE A 236 6.58 17.72 5.70
C ILE A 236 6.97 17.44 4.26
N ASP A 237 8.12 16.81 4.07
CA ASP A 237 8.66 16.45 2.75
C ASP A 237 9.55 15.20 2.82
N ASP A 238 9.87 14.63 1.65
CA ASP A 238 10.81 13.52 1.44
C ASP A 238 10.66 12.35 2.43
N ILE A 239 9.51 11.66 2.37
CA ILE A 239 9.24 10.51 3.23
C ILE A 239 9.84 9.22 2.63
N ILE A 240 10.64 8.51 3.41
CA ILE A 240 11.15 7.16 3.09
C ILE A 240 10.57 6.14 4.07
N LEU A 241 10.15 5.01 3.52
CA LEU A 241 9.95 3.77 4.26
C LEU A 241 10.48 2.62 3.40
N CYS A 242 11.56 1.96 3.80
CA CYS A 242 12.16 0.88 3.01
C CYS A 242 12.47 -0.31 3.91
N GLU A 243 12.38 -1.50 3.33
CA GLU A 243 12.79 -2.72 4.01
C GLU A 243 14.30 -2.79 4.15
N LEU A 244 14.80 -3.14 5.34
CA LEU A 244 16.21 -3.39 5.56
C LEU A 244 16.57 -4.84 5.22
N ASN A 245 17.78 -5.04 4.68
CA ASN A 245 18.25 -6.35 4.20
C ASN A 245 17.29 -6.97 3.17
N PHE A 246 16.75 -6.12 2.29
CA PHE A 246 15.77 -6.53 1.31
C PHE A 246 16.32 -7.64 0.43
N LYS A 247 15.58 -8.74 0.38
CA LYS A 247 15.80 -9.80 -0.60
C LYS A 247 14.62 -9.74 -1.53
N GLU A 248 14.89 -9.40 -2.78
CA GLU A 248 13.88 -9.46 -3.83
C GLU A 248 13.33 -10.89 -3.86
N GLU A 249 12.10 -11.07 -3.39
CA GLU A 249 11.40 -12.33 -3.63
C GLU A 249 11.27 -12.45 -5.15
N PRO A 250 11.53 -13.62 -5.74
CA PRO A 250 11.32 -13.81 -7.16
C PRO A 250 9.93 -13.29 -7.50
N PRO A 251 9.76 -12.55 -8.62
CA PRO A 251 8.45 -12.03 -9.00
C PRO A 251 7.46 -13.18 -8.88
N ALA A 252 6.38 -12.95 -8.12
CA ALA A 252 5.26 -13.87 -8.13
C ALA A 252 4.99 -14.20 -9.60
N LEU A 253 4.98 -15.50 -9.93
CA LEU A 253 4.74 -15.95 -11.30
C LEU A 253 3.65 -15.07 -11.92
N PRO A 254 3.78 -14.65 -13.19
CA PRO A 254 2.77 -13.82 -13.83
C PRO A 254 1.40 -14.40 -13.50
N PRO A 255 0.43 -13.56 -13.08
CA PRO A 255 -0.86 -14.06 -12.63
C PRO A 255 -1.35 -15.07 -13.68
N PRO A 256 -1.77 -16.27 -13.24
CA PRO A 256 -2.14 -17.32 -14.18
C PRO A 256 -3.17 -16.77 -15.17
N PRO A 257 -3.10 -17.14 -16.45
CA PRO A 257 -4.04 -16.65 -17.44
C PRO A 257 -5.48 -16.90 -16.95
N PRO A 258 -6.44 -16.00 -17.27
CA PRO A 258 -7.82 -16.15 -16.84
C PRO A 258 -8.36 -17.55 -17.20
N PRO A 259 -9.17 -18.18 -16.33
CA PRO A 259 -9.74 -19.48 -16.62
C PRO A 259 -10.59 -19.45 -17.89
N LYS A 260 -10.50 -20.50 -18.70
CA LYS A 260 -11.29 -20.72 -19.91
C LYS A 260 -12.19 -21.93 -19.74
N VAL A 261 -13.32 -21.93 -20.44
CA VAL A 261 -14.19 -23.12 -20.52
C VAL A 261 -13.38 -24.31 -21.03
N GLY A 262 -13.43 -25.42 -20.30
CA GLY A 262 -12.66 -26.64 -20.57
C GLY A 262 -11.35 -26.76 -19.79
N ASP A 263 -10.90 -25.70 -19.11
CA ASP A 263 -9.71 -25.79 -18.25
C ASP A 263 -9.92 -26.83 -17.15
N VAL A 264 -8.93 -27.69 -16.96
CA VAL A 264 -8.91 -28.72 -15.91
C VAL A 264 -7.88 -28.35 -14.87
N VAL A 265 -8.33 -28.12 -13.63
CA VAL A 265 -7.48 -27.75 -12.50
C VAL A 265 -7.42 -28.92 -11.53
N LYS A 266 -6.21 -29.46 -11.32
CA LYS A 266 -5.96 -30.52 -10.35
C LYS A 266 -5.88 -29.95 -8.94
N LEU A 267 -6.51 -30.63 -8.00
CA LEU A 267 -6.51 -30.25 -6.59
C LEU A 267 -5.55 -31.15 -5.79
N ASP A 268 -4.25 -30.96 -6.00
CA ASP A 268 -3.19 -31.83 -5.48
C ASP A 268 -3.01 -31.82 -3.94
N ARG A 269 -3.64 -30.88 -3.25
CA ARG A 269 -3.61 -30.71 -1.80
C ARG A 269 -4.97 -30.94 -1.15
N ILE A 270 -5.82 -31.75 -1.77
CA ILE A 270 -7.07 -32.23 -1.17
C ILE A 270 -6.83 -33.62 -0.59
N PHE A 271 -6.94 -33.71 0.73
CA PHE A 271 -6.67 -34.91 1.49
C PHE A 271 -7.94 -35.43 2.16
N PHE A 272 -8.08 -36.75 2.15
CA PHE A 272 -9.20 -37.46 2.78
C PHE A 272 -8.69 -38.44 3.83
N VAL A 273 -9.52 -38.71 4.83
CA VAL A 273 -9.30 -39.86 5.73
C VAL A 273 -9.16 -41.14 4.90
N THR A 274 -8.18 -41.98 5.23
CA THR A 274 -7.89 -43.24 4.51
C THR A 274 -9.14 -44.08 4.29
N ALA A 275 -9.34 -44.52 3.04
CA ALA A 275 -10.51 -45.27 2.58
C ALA A 275 -11.88 -44.61 2.84
N LYS A 276 -11.91 -43.31 3.14
CA LYS A 276 -13.11 -42.51 3.37
C LYS A 276 -13.10 -41.24 2.49
N TRP A 277 -14.13 -40.43 2.67
CA TRP A 277 -14.37 -39.17 1.96
C TRP A 277 -14.49 -37.96 2.90
N GLY A 278 -14.14 -38.09 4.18
CA GLY A 278 -14.03 -36.94 5.07
C GLY A 278 -12.78 -36.12 4.74
N LEU A 279 -12.96 -34.85 4.41
CA LEU A 279 -11.85 -33.91 4.15
C LEU A 279 -11.02 -33.69 5.41
N LEU A 280 -9.70 -33.67 5.25
CA LEU A 280 -8.77 -33.33 6.32
C LEU A 280 -8.47 -31.82 6.36
N PRO A 281 -8.19 -31.22 7.53
CA PRO A 281 -7.91 -29.78 7.68
C PRO A 281 -6.80 -29.24 6.78
N GLU A 282 -5.82 -30.07 6.42
CA GLU A 282 -4.73 -29.76 5.49
C GLU A 282 -5.24 -29.34 4.10
N SER A 283 -6.47 -29.74 3.76
CA SER A 283 -7.14 -29.36 2.50
C SER A 283 -7.65 -27.92 2.50
N ASN A 284 -7.79 -27.29 3.67
CA ASN A 284 -8.47 -26.00 3.82
C ASN A 284 -7.81 -24.90 3.00
N GLN A 285 -6.48 -24.89 2.86
CA GLN A 285 -5.77 -23.87 2.10
C GLN A 285 -6.15 -23.93 0.61
N GLN A 286 -6.08 -25.10 0.00
CA GLN A 286 -6.43 -25.24 -1.43
C GLN A 286 -7.93 -25.06 -1.67
N LEU A 287 -8.78 -25.45 -0.72
CA LEU A 287 -10.21 -25.15 -0.78
C LEU A 287 -10.49 -23.64 -0.73
N GLN A 288 -9.71 -22.89 0.06
CA GLN A 288 -9.81 -21.43 0.10
C GLN A 288 -9.39 -20.80 -1.23
N GLU A 289 -8.31 -21.28 -1.86
CA GLU A 289 -7.89 -20.81 -3.19
C GLU A 289 -8.98 -21.02 -4.26
N VAL A 290 -9.71 -22.13 -4.19
CA VAL A 290 -10.86 -22.38 -5.09
C VAL A 290 -12.01 -21.41 -4.79
N ILE A 291 -12.27 -21.09 -3.52
CA ILE A 291 -13.29 -20.11 -3.11
C ILE A 291 -12.93 -18.72 -3.64
N ASP A 292 -11.67 -18.30 -3.44
CA ASP A 292 -11.19 -17.00 -3.87
C ASP A 292 -11.29 -16.86 -5.39
N LEU A 293 -10.90 -17.90 -6.15
CA LEU A 293 -11.06 -17.94 -7.61
C LEU A 293 -12.53 -17.81 -8.03
N LEU A 294 -13.45 -18.56 -7.41
CA LEU A 294 -14.87 -18.49 -7.76
C LEU A 294 -15.52 -17.16 -7.34
N ASN A 295 -14.95 -16.44 -6.38
CA ASN A 295 -15.39 -15.09 -6.02
C ASN A 295 -14.82 -14.04 -6.98
N GLU A 296 -13.58 -14.22 -7.45
CA GLU A 296 -12.95 -13.38 -8.47
C GLU A 296 -13.69 -13.46 -9.81
N TYR A 297 -14.23 -14.64 -10.16
CA TYR A 297 -15.01 -14.87 -11.38
C TYR A 297 -16.47 -15.25 -11.04
N PRO A 298 -17.38 -14.31 -10.74
CA PRO A 298 -18.75 -14.62 -10.29
C PRO A 298 -19.62 -15.42 -11.28
N SER A 299 -19.35 -15.33 -12.58
CA SER A 299 -20.03 -16.08 -13.64
C SER A 299 -19.46 -17.48 -13.85
N MET A 300 -18.33 -17.80 -13.21
CA MET A 300 -17.66 -19.09 -13.35
C MET A 300 -18.49 -20.22 -12.74
N GLU A 301 -18.67 -21.29 -13.49
CA GLU A 301 -19.28 -22.54 -13.05
C GLU A 301 -18.26 -23.67 -13.23
N ILE A 302 -18.22 -24.60 -12.28
CA ILE A 302 -17.26 -25.72 -12.28
C ILE A 302 -17.93 -27.08 -12.05
N ALA A 303 -17.32 -28.12 -12.63
CA ALA A 303 -17.65 -29.52 -12.40
C ALA A 303 -16.50 -30.23 -11.66
N ILE A 304 -16.77 -30.71 -10.45
CA ILE A 304 -15.78 -31.36 -9.57
C ILE A 304 -15.75 -32.86 -9.87
N HIS A 305 -14.58 -33.39 -10.19
CA HIS A 305 -14.38 -34.77 -10.59
C HIS A 305 -13.51 -35.52 -9.59
N GLY A 306 -14.04 -36.64 -9.09
CA GLY A 306 -13.29 -37.54 -8.20
C GLY A 306 -12.77 -38.76 -8.95
N HIS A 307 -11.55 -39.19 -8.62
CA HIS A 307 -10.91 -40.38 -9.19
C HIS A 307 -10.29 -41.27 -8.11
N THR A 308 -10.18 -42.57 -8.39
CA THR A 308 -9.45 -43.55 -7.57
C THR A 308 -8.33 -44.20 -8.39
N ASP A 309 -7.45 -44.91 -7.69
CA ASP A 309 -6.60 -45.91 -8.35
C ASP A 309 -7.37 -47.21 -8.62
N SER A 310 -6.69 -48.18 -9.25
CA SER A 310 -7.28 -49.46 -9.64
C SER A 310 -7.34 -50.53 -8.52
N ARG A 311 -7.10 -50.17 -7.26
CA ARG A 311 -7.23 -51.11 -6.14
C ARG A 311 -8.64 -51.07 -5.59
N GLY A 312 -9.24 -52.24 -5.45
CA GLY A 312 -10.60 -52.39 -4.91
C GLY A 312 -11.59 -52.81 -5.98
N ASP A 313 -12.85 -52.95 -5.58
CA ASP A 313 -13.93 -53.29 -6.49
C ASP A 313 -14.42 -52.05 -7.26
N ASN A 314 -14.77 -52.20 -8.54
CA ASN A 314 -15.22 -51.10 -9.40
C ASN A 314 -16.41 -50.33 -8.80
N SER A 315 -17.39 -51.03 -8.23
CA SER A 315 -18.56 -50.40 -7.62
C SER A 315 -18.20 -49.62 -6.36
N TYR A 316 -17.19 -50.11 -5.61
CA TYR A 316 -16.64 -49.43 -4.46
C TYR A 316 -15.89 -48.15 -4.87
N ASN A 317 -15.01 -48.25 -5.87
CA ASN A 317 -14.21 -47.15 -6.39
C ASN A 317 -15.08 -46.04 -7.00
N GLN A 318 -16.13 -46.41 -7.72
CA GLN A 318 -17.13 -45.46 -8.22
C GLN A 318 -17.81 -44.69 -7.07
N ARG A 319 -18.29 -45.40 -6.03
CA ARG A 319 -18.92 -44.76 -4.87
C ARG A 319 -17.94 -43.91 -4.06
N LEU A 320 -16.70 -44.34 -3.93
CA LEU A 320 -15.67 -43.61 -3.18
C LEU A 320 -15.32 -42.29 -3.86
N SER A 321 -15.06 -42.32 -5.17
CA SER A 321 -14.78 -41.11 -5.95
C SER A 321 -15.95 -40.12 -5.95
N GLU A 322 -17.18 -40.60 -6.13
CA GLU A 322 -18.40 -39.78 -6.10
C GLU A 322 -18.53 -39.04 -4.76
N ASN A 323 -18.38 -39.76 -3.64
CA ASN A 323 -18.49 -39.16 -2.32
C ASN A 323 -17.36 -38.17 -2.02
N ARG A 324 -16.15 -38.39 -2.55
CA ARG A 324 -15.03 -37.44 -2.42
C ARG A 324 -15.30 -36.14 -3.16
N ALA A 325 -15.77 -36.23 -4.42
CA ALA A 325 -16.18 -35.06 -5.18
C ALA A 325 -17.32 -34.31 -4.47
N LYS A 326 -18.30 -35.04 -3.94
CA LYS A 326 -19.41 -34.49 -3.15
C LYS A 326 -18.95 -33.80 -1.86
N SER A 327 -17.94 -34.33 -1.16
CA SER A 327 -17.39 -33.68 0.04
C SER A 327 -16.77 -32.32 -0.28
N VAL A 328 -16.03 -32.20 -1.39
CA VAL A 328 -15.49 -30.93 -1.87
C VAL A 328 -16.62 -29.97 -2.24
N TYR A 329 -17.60 -30.42 -3.01
CA TYR A 329 -18.80 -29.64 -3.33
C TYR A 329 -19.49 -29.10 -2.07
N ASN A 330 -19.74 -29.96 -1.08
CA ASN A 330 -20.40 -29.56 0.16
C ASN A 330 -19.59 -28.54 0.94
N TYR A 331 -18.26 -28.68 0.97
CA TYR A 331 -17.39 -27.71 1.60
C TYR A 331 -17.52 -26.34 0.94
N LEU A 332 -17.42 -26.29 -0.40
CA LEU A 332 -17.50 -25.04 -1.16
C LEU A 332 -18.86 -24.34 -0.99
N VAL A 333 -19.96 -25.08 -0.96
CA VAL A 333 -21.30 -24.53 -0.68
C VAL A 333 -21.43 -24.04 0.77
N GLN A 334 -21.07 -24.87 1.75
CA GLN A 334 -21.38 -24.59 3.16
C GLN A 334 -20.38 -23.66 3.83
N LYS A 335 -19.08 -23.85 3.56
CA LYS A 335 -18.00 -23.04 4.14
C LYS A 335 -17.61 -21.89 3.23
N GLY A 336 -17.58 -22.12 1.92
CA GLY A 336 -17.31 -21.08 0.92
C GLY A 336 -18.49 -20.16 0.62
N SER A 337 -19.71 -20.51 1.06
CA SER A 337 -20.94 -19.77 0.75
C SER A 337 -21.20 -19.58 -0.75
N LEU A 338 -20.71 -20.53 -1.56
CA LEU A 338 -20.86 -20.50 -3.02
C LEU A 338 -22.25 -20.99 -3.43
N ALA A 339 -22.84 -20.33 -4.43
CA ALA A 339 -24.17 -20.68 -4.90
C ALA A 339 -24.19 -22.10 -5.50
N PRO A 340 -25.07 -23.01 -5.05
CA PRO A 340 -25.09 -24.42 -5.50
C PRO A 340 -25.17 -24.62 -7.01
N ASN A 341 -25.85 -23.72 -7.73
CA ASN A 341 -25.99 -23.78 -9.18
C ASN A 341 -24.68 -23.52 -9.94
N ARG A 342 -23.64 -22.99 -9.28
CA ARG A 342 -22.32 -22.77 -9.87
C ARG A 342 -21.41 -24.01 -9.79
N LEU A 343 -21.86 -25.04 -9.10
CA LEU A 343 -21.05 -26.20 -8.77
C LEU A 343 -21.81 -27.47 -9.20
N SER A 344 -21.07 -28.42 -9.76
CA SER A 344 -21.55 -29.80 -9.95
C SER A 344 -20.47 -30.77 -9.51
N TYR A 345 -20.82 -32.04 -9.30
CA TYR A 345 -19.84 -33.06 -8.93
C TYR A 345 -20.15 -34.41 -9.60
N LYS A 346 -19.10 -35.20 -9.84
CA LYS A 346 -19.20 -36.57 -10.37
C LYS A 346 -17.97 -37.40 -9.99
N GLY A 347 -18.17 -38.67 -9.67
CA GLY A 347 -17.11 -39.66 -9.53
C GLY A 347 -16.88 -40.43 -10.83
N PHE A 348 -15.63 -40.80 -11.10
CA PHE A 348 -15.25 -41.63 -12.24
C PHE A 348 -14.64 -42.99 -11.84
N GLY A 349 -14.54 -43.26 -10.54
CA GLY A 349 -13.82 -44.42 -10.03
C GLY A 349 -12.41 -44.50 -10.63
N GLU A 350 -12.05 -45.70 -11.09
CA GLU A 350 -10.75 -45.98 -11.71
C GLU A 350 -10.74 -45.87 -13.24
N SER A 351 -11.87 -45.48 -13.85
CA SER A 351 -12.05 -45.56 -15.32
C SER A 351 -11.19 -44.57 -16.12
N ASN A 352 -10.69 -43.51 -15.49
CA ASN A 352 -9.91 -42.45 -16.12
C ASN A 352 -8.54 -42.25 -15.41
N PRO A 353 -7.61 -43.21 -15.53
CA PRO A 353 -6.26 -43.09 -14.97
C PRO A 353 -5.42 -42.09 -15.77
N VAL A 354 -4.59 -41.32 -15.08
CA VAL A 354 -3.65 -40.35 -15.66
C VAL A 354 -2.19 -40.74 -15.43
N ALA A 355 -1.95 -41.83 -14.68
CA ALA A 355 -0.65 -42.44 -14.45
C ALA A 355 -0.79 -43.97 -14.35
N ASP A 356 0.34 -44.67 -14.44
CA ASP A 356 0.38 -46.15 -14.39
C ASP A 356 -0.08 -46.69 -13.03
N ASN A 357 -1.15 -47.51 -13.03
CA ASN A 357 -1.66 -48.14 -11.82
C ASN A 357 -0.77 -49.27 -11.28
N ASN A 358 0.20 -49.74 -12.05
CA ASN A 358 1.11 -50.79 -11.61
C ASN A 358 2.14 -50.26 -10.58
N THR A 359 2.47 -48.97 -10.61
CA THR A 359 3.43 -48.35 -9.67
C THR A 359 2.72 -47.74 -8.46
N ALA A 360 3.43 -47.62 -7.32
CA ALA A 360 2.84 -47.00 -6.13
C ALA A 360 2.61 -45.50 -6.34
N GLU A 361 3.54 -44.87 -7.05
CA GLU A 361 3.57 -43.47 -7.43
C GLU A 361 2.40 -43.14 -8.37
N GLY A 362 2.20 -43.94 -9.42
CA GLY A 362 1.10 -43.71 -10.36
C GLY A 362 -0.27 -43.92 -9.73
N ARG A 363 -0.42 -44.88 -8.82
CA ARG A 363 -1.65 -45.00 -8.01
C ARG A 363 -1.91 -43.77 -7.15
N GLN A 364 -0.88 -43.18 -6.55
CA GLN A 364 -1.04 -41.94 -5.77
C GLN A 364 -1.54 -40.79 -6.67
N ILE A 365 -0.99 -40.65 -7.89
CA ILE A 365 -1.42 -39.63 -8.85
C ILE A 365 -2.88 -39.86 -9.30
N ASN A 366 -3.30 -41.12 -9.46
CA ASN A 366 -4.68 -41.44 -9.85
C ASN A 366 -5.71 -41.16 -8.74
N ARG A 367 -5.31 -41.18 -7.46
CA ARG A 367 -6.13 -40.78 -6.31
C ARG A 367 -6.23 -39.25 -6.21
N ARG A 368 -6.95 -38.63 -7.14
CA ARG A 368 -7.05 -37.17 -7.27
C ARG A 368 -8.49 -36.67 -7.27
N VAL A 369 -8.63 -35.39 -6.97
CA VAL A 369 -9.81 -34.59 -7.30
C VAL A 369 -9.34 -33.47 -8.22
N GLU A 370 -10.14 -33.16 -9.22
CA GLU A 370 -9.94 -32.03 -10.12
C GLU A 370 -11.26 -31.31 -10.31
N PHE A 371 -11.23 -30.12 -10.88
CA PHE A 371 -12.44 -29.52 -11.43
C PHE A 371 -12.23 -29.08 -12.87
N THR A 372 -13.31 -29.06 -13.63
CA THR A 372 -13.36 -28.51 -14.98
C THR A 372 -14.19 -27.25 -14.99
N VAL A 373 -13.72 -26.20 -15.67
CA VAL A 373 -14.51 -24.99 -15.90
C VAL A 373 -15.57 -25.27 -16.95
N THR A 374 -16.85 -25.21 -16.57
CA THR A 374 -17.97 -25.47 -17.48
C THR A 374 -18.54 -24.21 -18.08
N LYS A 375 -18.33 -23.07 -17.43
CA LYS A 375 -18.73 -21.74 -17.89
C LYS A 375 -17.85 -20.69 -17.23
N VAL A 376 -17.51 -19.65 -17.96
CA VAL A 376 -16.85 -18.44 -17.45
C VAL A 376 -16.99 -17.35 -18.50
N ASP A 377 -17.42 -16.16 -18.11
CA ASP A 377 -17.47 -15.01 -19.02
C ASP A 377 -16.10 -14.32 -18.99
N ALA A 378 -15.16 -14.82 -19.79
CA ALA A 378 -13.81 -14.27 -19.87
C ALA A 378 -13.77 -12.85 -20.46
N GLU A 379 -14.85 -12.39 -21.12
CA GLU A 379 -14.92 -11.13 -21.87
C GLU A 379 -15.23 -9.89 -21.01
N ASN A 380 -15.49 -10.01 -19.70
CA ASN A 380 -15.88 -8.87 -18.84
C ASN A 380 -14.89 -8.55 -17.70
N LEU A 381 -13.65 -9.03 -17.76
CA LEU A 381 -12.58 -8.67 -16.82
C LEU A 381 -11.45 -7.84 -17.47
N GLU A 382 -11.69 -7.26 -18.65
CA GLU A 382 -10.90 -6.15 -19.17
C GLU A 382 -11.36 -4.80 -18.55
N VAL A 383 -11.26 -4.68 -17.23
CA VAL A 383 -11.30 -3.42 -16.48
C VAL A 383 -10.38 -3.68 -15.28
N GLU A 384 -9.18 -3.13 -15.10
CA GLU A 384 -8.62 -1.83 -15.41
C GLU A 384 -7.08 -2.03 -15.41
N TYR A 385 -6.50 -2.38 -16.56
CA TYR A 385 -5.12 -2.00 -16.83
C TYR A 385 -5.22 -1.06 -18.01
N GLU A 386 -5.52 0.21 -17.73
CA GLU A 386 -5.20 1.28 -18.66
C GLU A 386 -3.71 1.09 -18.98
N THR A 387 -3.45 0.51 -20.14
CA THR A 387 -2.24 0.80 -20.87
C THR A 387 -2.29 2.29 -21.06
N GLU A 388 -1.44 3.02 -20.33
CA GLU A 388 -1.15 4.41 -20.62
C GLU A 388 -0.75 4.45 -22.10
N VAL A 389 -1.71 4.78 -22.95
CA VAL A 389 -1.46 5.17 -24.32
C VAL A 389 -0.65 6.44 -24.19
N ASN A 390 0.66 6.32 -24.33
CA ASN A 390 1.58 7.44 -24.48
C ASN A 390 1.05 8.32 -25.62
N PRO A 391 0.55 9.54 -25.35
CA PRO A 391 -0.04 10.38 -26.40
C PRO A 391 1.02 11.17 -27.18
N TYR A 392 2.29 10.78 -27.13
CA TYR A 392 3.35 11.37 -27.95
C TYR A 392 3.94 10.33 -28.89
N THR A 393 3.19 10.01 -29.93
CA THR A 393 3.77 9.72 -31.25
C THR A 393 3.61 10.98 -32.10
N ASP A 394 4.73 11.38 -32.67
CA ASP A 394 4.96 12.53 -33.54
C ASP A 394 3.80 12.85 -34.50
N GLU A 395 3.48 14.14 -34.65
CA GLU A 395 3.41 14.82 -35.95
C GLU A 395 3.15 16.34 -35.76
N ASP A 396 4.00 17.10 -36.47
CA ASP A 396 4.01 18.54 -36.84
C ASP A 396 4.29 19.65 -35.80
#